data_AF-A2YL00-F1
#
_entry.id   AF-A2YL00-F1
#
_cell.length_a   1.000
_cell.length_b   1.000
_cell.length_c   1.000
_cell.angle_alpha   90.00
_cell.angle_beta   90.00
_cell.angle_gamma   90.00
#
_symmetry.space_group_name_H-M   'P 1'
#
loop_
_entity.id
_entity.type
_entity.pdbx_description
1 polymer ?
#
loop_
_entity_poly.entity_id
_entity_poly.type
_entity_poly.pdbx_seq_one_letter_code
_entity_poly.pdbx_strand_id
1 'polypeptide(L)'
;MHDASTPYNDTSFREYVAEGSAPALPETRRLYRRLLELGVKPVFLTGRTEDQRAITVANLRRQGYTGWEKLLLKPAAHVAGGLQLSAVAYKSGERQKLQDAGFVIVGNIGD
;
A
#
# COMPACT_ATOMS: atom_id res chain seq x y z
N MET A 1 33.03 -6.90 12.24
CA MET A 1 32.83 -6.43 10.85
C MET A 1 31.52 -5.69 10.83
N HIS A 2 31.53 -4.40 10.48
CA HIS A 2 30.31 -3.61 10.37
C HIS A 2 29.53 -4.08 9.15
N ASP A 3 28.31 -4.55 9.38
CA ASP A 3 27.33 -4.84 8.34
C ASP A 3 26.97 -3.52 7.64
N ALA A 4 27.49 -3.33 6.43
CA ALA A 4 27.10 -2.19 5.60
C ALA A 4 25.78 -2.56 4.93
N SER A 5 24.70 -1.86 5.31
CA SER A 5 23.40 -2.06 4.68
C SER A 5 23.51 -1.82 3.17
N THR A 6 22.96 -2.75 2.38
CA THR A 6 22.84 -2.59 0.94
C THR A 6 21.92 -1.39 0.63
N PRO A 7 22.37 -0.42 -0.18
CA PRO A 7 21.53 0.71 -0.58
C PRO A 7 20.27 0.24 -1.32
N TYR A 8 19.19 1.02 -1.20
CA TYR A 8 17.94 0.76 -1.92
C TYR A 8 18.17 0.72 -3.44
N ASN A 9 17.62 -0.30 -4.10
CA ASN A 9 17.62 -0.46 -5.55
C ASN A 9 16.18 -0.65 -6.05
N ASP A 10 15.71 0.27 -6.90
CA ASP A 10 14.32 0.25 -7.39
C ASP A 10 14.03 -0.96 -8.27
N THR A 11 14.97 -1.34 -9.14
CA THR A 11 14.80 -2.51 -10.04
C THR A 11 14.63 -3.79 -9.24
N SER A 12 15.53 -4.08 -8.30
CA SER A 12 15.44 -5.27 -7.45
C SER A 12 14.18 -5.26 -6.58
N PHE A 13 13.75 -4.08 -6.11
CA PHE A 13 12.48 -3.96 -5.38
C PHE A 13 11.27 -4.26 -6.28
N ARG A 14 11.27 -3.79 -7.53
CA ARG A 14 10.19 -4.08 -8.50
C ARG A 14 10.14 -5.56 -8.87
N GLU A 15 11.29 -6.21 -9.03
CA GLU A 15 11.39 -7.66 -9.23
C GLU A 15 10.78 -8.42 -8.06
N TYR A 16 11.15 -8.07 -6.82
CA TYR A 16 10.55 -8.64 -5.62
C TYR A 16 9.02 -8.43 -5.54
N VAL A 17 8.53 -7.24 -5.90
CA VAL A 17 7.08 -6.99 -5.96
C VAL A 17 6.40 -7.88 -7.01
N ALA A 18 7.05 -8.10 -8.15
CA ALA A 18 6.52 -8.93 -9.24
C ALA A 18 6.42 -10.42 -8.86
N GLU A 19 7.24 -10.90 -7.93
CA GLU A 19 7.09 -12.26 -7.37
C GLU A 19 5.76 -12.43 -6.61
N GLY A 20 5.22 -11.35 -6.03
CA GLY A 20 4.01 -11.42 -5.20
C GLY A 20 4.16 -12.36 -4.00
N SER A 21 5.36 -12.43 -3.44
CA SER A 21 5.80 -13.35 -2.38
C SER A 21 5.82 -12.71 -0.98
N ALA A 22 5.57 -11.39 -0.88
CA ALA A 22 5.74 -10.65 0.37
C ALA A 22 4.86 -11.21 1.52
N PRO A 23 5.46 -11.59 2.67
CA PRO A 23 4.72 -12.19 3.78
C PRO A 23 3.88 -11.15 4.52
N ALA A 24 2.78 -11.59 5.14
CA ALA A 24 2.09 -10.76 6.12
C ALA A 24 2.95 -10.55 7.36
N LEU A 25 2.96 -9.32 7.88
CA LEU A 25 3.31 -9.04 9.27
C LEU A 25 2.19 -9.60 10.18
N PRO A 26 2.47 -10.56 11.09
CA PRO A 26 1.42 -11.24 11.85
C PRO A 26 0.55 -10.29 12.69
N GLU A 27 1.17 -9.30 13.31
CA GLU A 27 0.52 -8.34 14.21
C GLU A 27 -0.40 -7.39 13.44
N THR A 28 0.06 -6.87 12.30
CA THR A 28 -0.75 -6.04 11.39
C THR A 28 -1.95 -6.83 10.84
N ARG A 29 -1.76 -8.11 10.52
CA ARG A 29 -2.86 -8.97 10.06
C ARG A 29 -3.90 -9.20 11.15
N ARG A 30 -3.47 -9.40 12.41
CA ARG A 30 -4.39 -9.53 13.55
C ARG A 30 -5.20 -8.24 13.74
N LEU A 31 -4.54 -7.09 13.73
CA LEU A 31 -5.20 -5.79 13.83
C LEU A 31 -6.21 -5.58 12.69
N TYR A 32 -5.82 -5.85 11.46
CA TYR A 32 -6.69 -5.71 10.28
C TYR A 32 -7.99 -6.51 10.43
N ARG A 33 -7.90 -7.78 10.84
CA ARG A 33 -9.09 -8.63 11.08
C ARG A 33 -9.97 -8.05 12.18
N ARG A 34 -9.37 -7.59 13.29
CA ARG A 34 -10.12 -6.99 14.38
C ARG A 34 -10.85 -5.71 13.95
N LEU A 35 -10.24 -4.89 13.11
CA LEU A 35 -10.86 -3.68 12.56
C LEU A 35 -12.07 -4.02 11.69
N LEU A 36 -11.98 -5.06 10.85
CA LEU A 36 -13.13 -5.54 10.07
C LEU A 36 -14.28 -6.02 10.96
N GLU A 37 -14.01 -6.79 12.01
CA GLU A 37 -15.03 -7.26 12.98
C GLU A 37 -15.75 -6.10 13.68
N LEU A 38 -15.05 -4.97 13.86
CA LEU A 38 -15.60 -3.76 14.47
C LEU A 38 -16.35 -2.87 13.46
N GLY A 39 -16.45 -3.29 12.20
CA GLY A 39 -17.12 -2.52 11.15
C GLY A 39 -16.29 -1.36 10.59
N VAL A 40 -15.01 -1.26 10.96
CA VAL A 40 -14.08 -0.32 10.30
C VAL A 40 -13.85 -0.80 8.88
N LYS A 41 -13.72 0.16 7.95
CA LYS A 41 -13.52 -0.06 6.51
C LYS A 41 -12.06 0.21 6.14
N PRO A 42 -11.16 -0.79 6.12
CA PRO A 42 -9.75 -0.54 5.87
C PRO A 42 -9.49 -0.07 4.45
N VAL A 43 -8.63 0.93 4.29
CA VAL A 43 -8.12 1.38 3.00
C VAL A 43 -6.62 1.13 2.95
N PHE A 44 -6.15 0.44 1.91
CA PHE A 44 -4.73 0.35 1.62
C PHE A 44 -4.30 1.56 0.78
N LEU A 45 -3.33 2.31 1.28
CA LEU A 45 -2.74 3.46 0.59
C LEU A 45 -1.23 3.24 0.47
N THR A 46 -0.76 2.92 -0.74
CA THR A 46 0.60 2.40 -0.98
C THR A 46 1.41 3.23 -1.97
N GLY A 47 2.73 3.14 -1.87
CA GLY A 47 3.65 3.71 -2.85
C GLY A 47 3.81 2.87 -4.12
N ARG A 48 3.29 1.63 -4.15
CA ARG A 48 3.22 0.81 -5.36
C ARG A 48 2.41 1.52 -6.44
N THR A 49 2.74 1.25 -7.70
CA THR A 49 2.11 1.87 -8.85
C THR A 49 0.99 1.02 -9.44
N GLU A 50 0.08 1.63 -10.21
CA GLU A 50 -1.08 0.96 -10.80
C GLU A 50 -0.72 -0.25 -11.67
N ASP A 51 0.44 -0.25 -12.35
CA ASP A 51 0.93 -1.43 -13.08
C ASP A 51 1.20 -2.65 -12.18
N GLN A 52 1.32 -2.44 -10.86
CA GLN A 52 1.53 -3.48 -9.85
C GLN A 52 0.22 -3.89 -9.14
N ARG A 53 -0.95 -3.38 -9.56
CA ARG A 53 -2.23 -3.63 -8.87
C ARG A 53 -2.56 -5.12 -8.82
N ALA A 54 -2.48 -5.83 -9.95
CA ALA A 54 -2.88 -7.22 -10.04
C ALA A 54 -2.08 -8.11 -9.08
N ILE A 55 -0.74 -7.98 -9.09
CA ILE A 55 0.14 -8.76 -8.22
C ILE A 55 -0.02 -8.38 -6.75
N THR A 56 -0.29 -7.10 -6.45
CA THR A 56 -0.56 -6.63 -5.09
C THR A 56 -1.85 -7.23 -4.53
N VAL A 57 -2.93 -7.23 -5.31
CA VAL A 57 -4.20 -7.85 -4.92
C VAL A 57 -4.05 -9.36 -4.71
N ALA A 58 -3.34 -10.04 -5.62
CA ALA A 58 -3.10 -11.47 -5.51
C ALA A 58 -2.35 -11.82 -4.22
N ASN A 59 -1.27 -11.08 -3.90
CA ASN A 59 -0.53 -11.30 -2.67
C ASN A 59 -1.36 -10.97 -1.42
N LEU A 60 -2.07 -9.82 -1.37
CA LEU A 60 -2.92 -9.46 -0.23
C LEU A 60 -3.93 -10.59 0.10
N ARG A 61 -4.60 -11.12 -0.92
CA ARG A 61 -5.54 -12.24 -0.76
C ARG A 61 -4.83 -13.51 -0.25
N ARG A 62 -3.69 -13.87 -0.84
CA ARG A 62 -2.87 -15.02 -0.42
C ARG A 62 -2.46 -14.92 1.05
N GLN A 63 -2.15 -13.71 1.51
CA GLN A 63 -1.74 -13.43 2.89
C GLN A 63 -2.92 -13.33 3.88
N GLY A 64 -4.17 -13.45 3.39
CA GLY A 64 -5.38 -13.44 4.21
C GLY A 64 -5.95 -12.05 4.49
N TYR A 65 -5.62 -11.06 3.66
CA TYR A 65 -6.30 -9.76 3.63
C TYR A 65 -7.42 -9.82 2.59
N THR A 66 -8.65 -9.58 3.02
CA THR A 66 -9.86 -9.54 2.19
C THR A 66 -10.84 -8.54 2.81
N GLY A 67 -11.74 -7.96 2.01
CA GLY A 67 -12.77 -7.04 2.55
C GLY A 67 -12.29 -5.61 2.79
N TRP A 68 -11.17 -5.20 2.18
CA TRP A 68 -10.79 -3.78 2.17
C TRP A 68 -11.78 -2.95 1.35
N GLU A 69 -11.96 -1.71 1.76
CA GLU A 69 -12.85 -0.74 1.09
C GLU A 69 -12.20 -0.22 -0.20
N LYS A 70 -10.93 0.20 -0.13
CA LYS A 70 -10.18 0.71 -1.28
C LYS A 70 -8.71 0.25 -1.25
N LEU A 71 -8.14 0.09 -2.44
CA LEU A 71 -6.71 -0.09 -2.66
C LEU A 71 -6.24 1.03 -3.60
N LEU A 72 -5.54 2.01 -3.03
CA LEU A 72 -5.06 3.23 -3.68
C LEU A 72 -3.56 3.07 -4.00
N LEU A 73 -3.24 3.04 -5.29
CA LEU A 73 -1.88 2.93 -5.82
C LEU A 73 -1.50 4.22 -6.55
N LYS A 74 -0.21 4.53 -6.59
CA LYS A 74 0.30 5.65 -7.39
C LYS A 74 0.00 5.43 -8.88
N PRO A 75 -0.24 6.49 -9.66
CA PRO A 75 -0.26 6.38 -11.12
C PRO A 75 1.00 5.68 -11.64
N ALA A 76 0.86 4.90 -12.72
CA ALA A 76 1.99 4.23 -13.36
C ALA A 76 3.05 5.25 -13.82
N ALA A 77 4.34 4.91 -13.67
CA ALA A 77 5.45 5.82 -13.97
C ALA A 77 5.56 6.22 -15.46
N HIS A 78 4.92 5.46 -16.37
CA HIS A 78 4.98 5.68 -17.82
C HIS A 78 3.95 6.69 -18.35
N VAL A 79 3.23 7.39 -17.48
CA VAL A 79 2.42 8.55 -17.93
C VAL A 79 3.40 9.69 -18.26
N ALA A 80 3.82 9.74 -19.53
CA ALA A 80 4.72 10.75 -20.06
C ALA A 80 4.26 12.16 -19.67
N GLY A 81 5.08 12.86 -18.88
CA GLY A 81 4.80 14.23 -18.43
C GLY A 81 4.05 14.37 -17.09
N GLY A 82 3.73 13.26 -16.41
CA GLY A 82 3.14 13.31 -15.06
C GLY A 82 4.18 13.71 -14.00
N LEU A 83 3.90 14.76 -13.24
CA LEU A 83 4.71 15.14 -12.07
C LEU A 83 4.87 13.93 -11.15
N GLN A 84 6.11 13.50 -10.90
CA GLN A 84 6.38 12.39 -9.99
C GLN A 84 6.20 12.89 -8.55
N LEU A 85 4.95 12.80 -8.06
CA LEU A 85 4.65 13.23 -6.69
C LEU A 85 5.46 12.40 -5.69
N SER A 86 5.97 13.08 -4.66
CA SER A 86 6.57 12.40 -3.50
C SER A 86 5.53 11.46 -2.86
N ALA A 87 6.00 10.41 -2.19
CA ALA A 87 5.11 9.51 -1.46
C ALA A 87 4.26 10.29 -0.44
N VAL A 88 4.84 11.32 0.20
CA VAL A 88 4.13 12.18 1.15
C VAL A 88 2.99 12.93 0.47
N ALA A 89 3.26 13.62 -0.64
CA ALA A 89 2.28 14.43 -1.36
C ALA A 89 1.14 13.57 -1.94
N TYR A 90 1.49 12.41 -2.50
CA TYR A 90 0.49 11.47 -2.99
C TYR A 90 -0.40 10.96 -1.84
N LYS A 91 0.19 10.48 -0.75
CA LYS A 91 -0.57 9.91 0.37
C LYS A 91 -1.44 10.95 1.08
N SER A 92 -0.97 12.19 1.23
CA SER A 92 -1.80 13.27 1.82
C SER A 92 -2.98 13.62 0.92
N GLY A 93 -2.76 13.74 -0.39
CA GLY A 93 -3.83 13.99 -1.36
C GLY A 93 -4.91 12.91 -1.37
N GLU A 94 -4.52 11.64 -1.35
CA GLU A 94 -5.49 10.53 -1.28
C GLU A 94 -6.28 10.52 0.03
N ARG A 95 -5.67 10.87 1.17
CA ARG A 95 -6.40 11.03 2.44
C ARG A 95 -7.37 12.20 2.41
N GLN A 96 -7.03 13.29 1.73
CA GLN A 96 -7.95 14.42 1.56
C GLN A 96 -9.15 14.00 0.72
N LYS A 97 -8.92 13.33 -0.43
CA LYS A 97 -10.00 12.82 -1.29
C LYS A 97 -10.97 11.87 -0.55
N LEU A 98 -10.46 11.05 0.37
CA LEU A 98 -11.32 10.22 1.24
C LEU A 98 -12.22 11.07 2.14
N GLN A 99 -11.65 12.09 2.80
CA GLN A 99 -12.43 13.00 3.65
C GLN A 99 -13.46 13.80 2.83
N ASP A 100 -13.07 14.31 1.66
CA ASP A 100 -13.95 15.04 0.74
C ASP A 100 -15.12 14.16 0.25
N ALA A 101 -14.87 12.84 0.11
CA ALA A 101 -15.89 11.85 -0.21
C ALA A 101 -16.76 11.43 1.00
N GLY A 102 -16.59 12.07 2.16
CA GLY A 102 -17.40 11.85 3.36
C GLY A 102 -16.89 10.74 4.30
N PHE A 103 -15.69 10.19 4.07
CA PHE A 103 -15.11 9.22 4.99
C PHE A 103 -14.52 9.92 6.23
N VAL A 104 -14.75 9.35 7.42
CA VAL A 104 -14.06 9.73 8.64
C VAL A 104 -12.86 8.79 8.84
N ILE A 105 -11.64 9.34 8.79
CA ILE A 105 -10.41 8.58 9.05
C ILE A 105 -10.21 8.50 10.56
N VAL A 106 -10.51 7.34 11.15
CA VAL A 106 -10.42 7.10 12.61
C VAL A 106 -9.04 6.68 13.09
N GLY A 107 -8.11 6.39 12.17
CA GLY A 107 -6.74 5.98 12.48
C GLY A 107 -5.90 5.78 11.23
N ASN A 108 -4.58 5.79 11.39
CA ASN A 108 -3.60 5.55 10.33
C ASN A 108 -2.44 4.70 10.89
N ILE A 109 -1.91 3.80 10.07
CA ILE A 109 -0.78 2.92 10.41
C ILE A 109 0.18 2.85 9.22
N GLY A 110 1.47 2.97 9.50
CA GLY A 110 2.56 2.88 8.53
C GLY A 110 3.90 2.75 9.26
N ASP A 111 4.93 2.35 8.52
CA ASP A 111 6.34 2.35 8.93
C ASP A 111 7.03 3.70 8.70
#